data_AF-A0A350T653-F1
#
_entry.id   AF-A0A350T653-F1
#
_cell.length_a   1.000
_cell.length_b   1.000
_cell.length_c   1.000
_cell.angle_alpha   90.00
_cell.angle_beta   90.00
_cell.angle_gamma   90.00
#
_symmetry.space_group_name_H-M   'P 1'
#
loop_
_entity.id
_entity.type
_entity.pdbx_description
1 polymer ?
#
loop_
_entity_poly.entity_id
_entity_poly.type
_entity_poly.pdbx_seq_one_letter_code
_entity_poly.pdbx_strand_id
1 'polypeptide(L)'
;DNTRTMPPMVAACSGFDVLSHAVESLTALPYNQRPAPESIAMRPSYQGSNPISDIWASRALEMVAANIVRAVEHPDDDEARGQMLLASAFAGIGFGNAGVHLPHGMSYPVSGMVREYQPAGYDVGHPIIPHGMSVMLNAPAVFRWTSSANPERHLLAARLIGADVEGAAPEDAGRILADAMIVLMRQTGMPSGLAAVGFEGDDIPALVAGTIPQHRVTKLSPRPASEEDLAGLFADAMRYW
;
A
#
# COMPACT_ATOMS: atom_id res chain seq x y z
N ASP A 1 2.46 19.76 17.66
CA ASP A 1 1.36 19.14 18.42
C ASP A 1 0.47 18.21 17.59
N ASN A 2 0.24 18.52 16.31
CA ASN A 2 -0.76 17.84 15.47
C ASN A 2 -0.77 16.30 15.47
N THR A 3 0.39 15.63 15.60
CA THR A 3 0.46 14.16 15.61
C THR A 3 0.79 13.56 16.98
N ARG A 4 1.11 14.37 18.01
CA ARG A 4 1.54 13.86 19.33
C ARG A 4 0.44 13.07 20.02
N THR A 5 -0.80 13.52 19.87
CA THR A 5 -1.98 12.89 20.46
C THR A 5 -2.58 11.79 19.58
N MET A 6 -1.97 11.47 18.43
CA MET A 6 -2.47 10.46 17.52
C MET A 6 -2.34 9.07 18.15
N PRO A 7 -3.45 8.31 18.30
CA PRO A 7 -3.42 6.96 18.85
C PRO A 7 -2.54 6.01 18.03
N PRO A 8 -1.95 4.97 18.65
CA PRO A 8 -1.02 4.05 17.96
C PRO A 8 -1.59 3.43 16.68
N MET A 9 -2.84 2.97 16.69
CA MET A 9 -3.45 2.36 15.49
C MET A 9 -3.69 3.38 14.38
N VAL A 10 -3.99 4.64 14.72
CA VAL A 10 -4.10 5.73 13.74
C VAL A 10 -2.73 6.03 13.13
N ALA A 11 -1.67 6.02 13.95
CA ALA A 11 -0.29 6.14 13.50
C ALA A 11 0.13 4.99 12.57
N ALA A 12 -0.25 3.75 12.92
CA ALA A 12 0.01 2.59 12.09
C ALA A 12 -0.73 2.69 10.74
N CYS A 13 -2.04 2.93 10.76
CA CYS A 13 -2.84 3.05 9.53
C CYS A 13 -2.30 4.15 8.61
N SER A 14 -2.10 5.36 9.13
CA SER A 14 -1.55 6.47 8.32
C SER A 14 -0.12 6.19 7.85
N GLY A 15 0.72 5.54 8.65
CA GLY A 15 2.07 5.16 8.27
C GLY A 15 2.12 4.11 7.14
N PHE A 16 1.25 3.11 7.15
CA PHE A 16 1.17 2.13 6.07
C PHE A 16 0.55 2.70 4.80
N ASP A 17 -0.33 3.68 4.92
CA ASP A 17 -0.80 4.44 3.75
C ASP A 17 0.40 5.12 3.06
N VAL A 18 1.27 5.78 3.82
CA VAL A 18 2.53 6.36 3.31
C VAL A 18 3.46 5.30 2.72
N LEU A 19 3.62 4.15 3.38
CA LEU A 19 4.41 3.03 2.87
C LEU A 19 3.88 2.58 1.50
N SER A 20 2.58 2.33 1.41
CA SER A 20 1.95 1.82 0.19
C SER A 20 2.00 2.84 -0.94
N HIS A 21 1.77 4.13 -0.66
CA HIS A 21 1.98 5.20 -1.64
C HIS A 21 3.36 5.11 -2.30
N ALA A 22 4.40 4.94 -1.48
CA ALA A 22 5.77 4.92 -1.96
C ALA A 22 6.12 3.63 -2.71
N VAL A 23 5.71 2.45 -2.21
CA VAL A 23 5.94 1.18 -2.95
C VAL A 23 5.18 1.18 -4.27
N GLU A 24 3.89 1.51 -4.25
CA GLU A 24 3.08 1.53 -5.47
C GLU A 24 3.58 2.56 -6.48
N SER A 25 4.12 3.69 -6.02
CA SER A 25 4.74 4.68 -6.92
C SER A 25 5.96 4.11 -7.65
N LEU A 26 6.81 3.36 -6.95
CA LEU A 26 7.98 2.71 -7.56
C LEU A 26 7.53 1.60 -8.53
N THR A 27 6.57 0.79 -8.12
CA THR A 27 6.16 -0.41 -8.87
C THR A 27 5.06 -0.14 -9.90
N ALA A 28 4.51 1.07 -9.98
CA ALA A 28 3.51 1.45 -10.98
C ALA A 28 4.01 1.23 -12.42
N LEU A 29 3.07 1.10 -13.35
CA LEU A 29 3.32 1.07 -14.79
C LEU A 29 4.33 2.17 -15.16
N PRO A 30 5.45 1.83 -15.84
CA PRO A 30 6.44 2.83 -16.24
C PRO A 30 5.83 3.92 -17.10
N TYR A 31 6.21 5.18 -16.86
CA TYR A 31 5.65 6.34 -17.55
C TYR A 31 5.78 6.27 -19.09
N ASN A 32 6.83 5.61 -19.58
CA ASN A 32 7.11 5.42 -21.01
C ASN A 32 6.32 4.24 -21.64
N GLN A 33 5.59 3.47 -20.85
CA GLN A 33 4.71 2.38 -21.30
C GLN A 33 3.22 2.77 -21.20
N ARG A 34 2.92 3.94 -20.65
CA ARG A 34 1.55 4.43 -20.54
C ARG A 34 1.03 4.87 -21.91
N PRO A 35 -0.17 4.43 -22.33
CA PRO A 35 -0.77 4.90 -23.57
C PRO A 35 -0.97 6.42 -23.56
N ALA A 36 -0.64 7.06 -24.69
CA ALA A 36 -0.86 8.49 -24.86
C ALA A 36 -2.38 8.79 -24.80
N PRO A 37 -2.80 9.85 -24.09
CA PRO A 37 -4.21 10.23 -24.08
C PRO A 37 -4.63 10.78 -25.45
N GLU A 38 -5.88 10.54 -25.83
CA GLU A 38 -6.44 10.99 -27.12
C GLU A 38 -6.43 12.52 -27.29
N SER A 39 -6.43 13.27 -26.19
CA SER A 39 -6.35 14.72 -26.20
C SER A 39 -5.67 15.27 -24.95
N ILE A 40 -5.27 16.54 -25.00
CA ILE A 40 -4.64 17.26 -23.88
C ILE A 40 -5.57 17.29 -22.65
N ALA A 41 -6.89 17.43 -22.87
CA ALA A 41 -7.89 17.44 -21.81
C ALA A 41 -8.01 16.10 -21.07
N MET A 42 -7.57 15.00 -21.70
CA MET A 42 -7.60 13.65 -21.13
C MET A 42 -6.28 13.24 -20.48
N ARG A 43 -5.35 14.18 -20.29
CA ARG A 43 -4.09 13.90 -19.58
C ARG A 43 -4.40 13.47 -18.15
N PRO A 44 -3.91 12.28 -17.73
CA PRO A 44 -4.14 11.81 -16.38
C PRO A 44 -3.33 12.64 -15.38
N SER A 45 -3.82 12.72 -14.14
CA SER A 45 -3.09 13.35 -13.03
C SER A 45 -1.75 12.67 -12.76
N TYR A 46 -1.68 11.35 -13.00
CA TYR A 46 -0.52 10.52 -12.70
C TYR A 46 0.04 9.90 -13.97
N GLN A 47 1.37 9.87 -14.09
CA GLN A 47 2.05 9.41 -15.30
C GLN A 47 2.55 7.97 -15.21
N GLY A 48 2.57 7.36 -14.02
CA GLY A 48 3.29 6.12 -13.78
C GLY A 48 4.69 6.35 -13.21
N SER A 49 5.35 5.28 -12.80
CA SER A 49 6.69 5.34 -12.19
C SER A 49 7.67 6.05 -13.12
N ASN A 50 8.44 7.00 -12.59
CA ASN A 50 9.34 7.86 -13.37
C ASN A 50 10.54 8.33 -12.53
N PRO A 51 11.65 8.77 -13.16
CA PRO A 51 12.88 9.11 -12.42
C PRO A 51 12.70 10.19 -11.36
N ILE A 52 11.74 11.11 -11.51
CA ILE A 52 11.47 12.15 -10.52
C ILE A 52 10.70 11.57 -9.33
N SER A 53 9.64 10.79 -9.57
CA SER A 53 8.90 10.14 -8.49
C SER A 53 9.77 9.18 -7.69
N ASP A 54 10.67 8.47 -8.36
CA ASP A 54 11.49 7.42 -7.76
C ASP A 54 12.43 7.99 -6.67
N ILE A 55 12.91 9.24 -6.81
CA ILE A 55 13.70 9.93 -5.78
C ILE A 55 12.87 10.09 -4.50
N TRP A 56 11.67 10.62 -4.62
CA TRP A 56 10.81 10.94 -3.49
C TRP A 56 10.21 9.68 -2.85
N ALA A 57 9.77 8.73 -3.67
CA ALA A 57 9.22 7.46 -3.21
C ALA A 57 10.28 6.60 -2.50
N SER A 58 11.48 6.48 -3.06
CA SER A 58 12.55 5.71 -2.41
C SER A 58 12.91 6.30 -1.05
N ARG A 59 13.05 7.62 -0.97
CA ARG A 59 13.36 8.29 0.30
C ARG A 59 12.23 8.15 1.31
N ALA A 60 10.98 8.22 0.88
CA ALA A 60 9.84 7.98 1.76
C ALA A 60 9.87 6.56 2.35
N LEU A 61 10.20 5.52 1.55
CA LEU A 61 10.30 4.14 2.05
C LEU A 61 11.36 3.98 3.13
N GLU A 62 12.57 4.50 2.90
CA GLU A 62 13.65 4.46 3.90
C GLU A 62 13.21 5.10 5.22
N MET A 63 12.57 6.25 5.13
CA MET A 63 12.12 7.00 6.30
C MET A 63 10.99 6.27 7.04
N VAL A 64 10.01 5.71 6.32
CA VAL A 64 8.93 4.94 6.93
C VAL A 64 9.50 3.70 7.62
N ALA A 65 10.35 2.92 6.94
CA ALA A 65 10.92 1.69 7.48
C ALA A 65 11.73 1.93 8.76
N ALA A 66 12.48 3.03 8.81
CA ALA A 66 13.28 3.39 9.98
C ALA A 66 12.45 3.90 11.18
N ASN A 67 11.20 4.33 10.98
CA ASN A 67 10.46 5.10 11.99
C ASN A 67 9.06 4.58 12.33
N ILE A 68 8.38 3.82 11.45
CA ILE A 68 6.98 3.45 11.65
C ILE A 68 6.76 2.65 12.94
N VAL A 69 7.62 1.66 13.23
CA VAL A 69 7.52 0.84 14.44
C VAL A 69 7.69 1.71 15.68
N ARG A 70 8.74 2.55 15.72
CA ARG A 70 9.00 3.49 16.82
C ARG A 70 7.84 4.46 17.03
N ALA A 71 7.30 5.03 15.96
CA ALA A 71 6.19 5.98 16.04
C ALA A 71 4.88 5.36 16.55
N VAL A 72 4.71 4.04 16.40
CA VAL A 72 3.56 3.29 16.91
C VAL A 72 3.78 2.82 18.35
N GLU A 73 4.94 2.23 18.65
CA GLU A 73 5.27 1.66 19.97
C GLU A 73 5.60 2.73 21.02
N HIS A 74 6.15 3.87 20.60
CA HIS A 74 6.56 4.98 21.46
C HIS A 74 5.88 6.28 21.00
N PRO A 75 4.61 6.52 21.39
CA PRO A 75 3.85 7.70 21.00
C PRO A 75 4.48 9.05 21.39
N ASP A 76 5.46 9.06 22.29
CA ASP A 76 6.23 10.23 22.74
C ASP A 76 7.59 10.38 22.03
N ASP A 77 7.95 9.47 21.10
CA ASP A 77 9.12 9.60 20.23
C ASP A 77 8.87 10.66 19.15
N ASP A 78 9.16 11.91 19.53
CA ASP A 78 8.97 13.09 18.68
C ASP A 78 9.79 13.03 17.39
N GLU A 79 10.96 12.42 17.43
CA GLU A 79 11.81 12.27 16.26
C GLU A 79 11.17 11.30 15.27
N ALA A 80 10.76 10.11 15.72
CA ALA A 80 10.09 9.14 14.85
C ALA A 80 8.80 9.72 14.23
N ARG A 81 7.99 10.44 15.02
CA ARG A 81 6.80 11.12 14.51
C ARG A 81 7.12 12.23 13.52
N GLY A 82 8.16 13.02 13.78
CA GLY A 82 8.65 14.05 12.88
C GLY A 82 9.12 13.48 11.54
N GLN A 83 9.85 12.36 11.59
CA GLN A 83 10.28 11.65 10.39
C GLN A 83 9.10 11.05 9.61
N MET A 84 8.08 10.49 10.28
CA MET A 84 6.88 9.99 9.61
C MET A 84 6.06 11.11 8.94
N LEU A 85 5.97 12.29 9.57
CA LEU A 85 5.37 13.48 8.97
C LEU A 85 6.10 13.91 7.70
N LEU A 86 7.43 13.96 7.76
CA LEU A 86 8.24 14.31 6.60
C LEU A 86 8.16 13.23 5.51
N ALA A 87 8.17 11.95 5.88
CA ALA A 87 7.99 10.83 4.95
C ALA A 87 6.65 10.91 4.21
N SER A 88 5.58 11.31 4.89
CA SER A 88 4.27 11.56 4.28
C SER A 88 4.35 12.64 3.19
N ALA A 89 5.07 13.75 3.44
CA ALA A 89 5.28 14.79 2.45
C ALA A 89 6.10 14.29 1.24
N PHE A 90 7.16 13.52 1.48
CA PHE A 90 7.95 12.90 0.42
C PHE A 90 7.11 11.94 -0.44
N ALA A 91 6.35 11.03 0.20
CA ALA A 91 5.46 10.12 -0.50
C ALA A 91 4.43 10.89 -1.34
N GLY A 92 3.86 11.97 -0.80
CA GLY A 92 2.94 12.87 -1.50
C GLY A 92 3.51 13.44 -2.81
N ILE A 93 4.77 13.87 -2.81
CA ILE A 93 5.45 14.35 -4.02
C ILE A 93 5.71 13.19 -4.99
N GLY A 94 6.12 12.03 -4.48
CA GLY A 94 6.36 10.82 -5.29
C GLY A 94 5.10 10.34 -6.01
N PHE A 95 4.08 9.95 -5.25
CA PHE A 95 2.83 9.42 -5.81
C PHE A 95 2.02 10.50 -6.53
N GLY A 96 2.16 11.78 -6.17
CA GLY A 96 1.56 12.88 -6.93
C GLY A 96 1.99 12.92 -8.39
N ASN A 97 3.17 12.38 -8.71
CA ASN A 97 3.66 12.23 -10.08
C ASN A 97 3.42 10.82 -10.66
N ALA A 98 3.70 9.77 -9.88
CA ALA A 98 3.59 8.37 -10.35
C ALA A 98 2.18 7.80 -10.28
N GLY A 99 1.45 8.13 -9.22
CA GLY A 99 0.20 7.52 -8.81
C GLY A 99 0.40 6.25 -7.99
N VAL A 100 -0.72 5.59 -7.71
CA VAL A 100 -0.81 4.32 -6.96
C VAL A 100 -1.65 3.32 -7.77
N HIS A 101 -1.66 2.05 -7.40
CA HIS A 101 -2.26 0.99 -8.19
C HIS A 101 -3.23 0.08 -7.41
N LEU A 102 -3.14 -1.25 -7.62
CA LEU A 102 -4.11 -2.23 -7.11
C LEU A 102 -4.35 -2.21 -5.59
N PRO A 103 -3.36 -2.06 -4.67
CA PRO A 103 -3.64 -2.00 -3.24
C PRO A 103 -4.61 -0.87 -2.91
N HIS A 104 -4.39 0.32 -3.45
CA HIS A 104 -5.37 1.41 -3.33
C HIS A 104 -6.69 1.08 -4.02
N GLY A 105 -6.68 0.52 -5.23
CA GLY A 105 -7.91 0.14 -5.95
C GLY A 105 -8.79 -0.84 -5.19
N MET A 106 -8.19 -1.87 -4.60
CA MET A 106 -8.85 -2.91 -3.81
C MET A 106 -9.29 -2.38 -2.43
N SER A 107 -8.64 -1.33 -1.92
CA SER A 107 -8.98 -0.75 -0.61
C SER A 107 -10.35 -0.07 -0.55
N TYR A 108 -10.86 0.45 -1.68
CA TYR A 108 -12.14 1.16 -1.75
C TYR A 108 -13.33 0.27 -1.36
N PRO A 109 -13.55 -0.90 -1.99
CA PRO A 109 -14.62 -1.80 -1.55
C PRO A 109 -14.40 -2.32 -0.14
N VAL A 110 -13.15 -2.63 0.25
CA VAL A 110 -12.83 -3.10 1.61
C VAL A 110 -13.25 -2.08 2.67
N SER A 111 -12.94 -0.79 2.47
CA SER A 111 -13.36 0.26 3.41
C SER A 111 -14.87 0.54 3.33
N GLY A 112 -15.44 0.57 2.11
CA GLY A 112 -16.84 0.91 1.87
C GLY A 112 -17.86 -0.18 2.24
N MET A 113 -17.43 -1.43 2.36
CA MET A 113 -18.28 -2.58 2.70
C MET A 113 -18.07 -3.07 4.15
N VAL A 114 -17.43 -2.26 4.99
CA VAL A 114 -17.28 -2.58 6.43
C VAL A 114 -18.64 -2.87 7.07
N ARG A 115 -18.70 -3.94 7.86
CA ARG A 115 -19.91 -4.35 8.59
C ARG A 115 -19.85 -3.93 10.06
N GLU A 116 -18.89 -4.48 10.80
CA GLU A 116 -18.85 -4.36 12.27
C GLU A 116 -17.48 -3.92 12.81
N TYR A 117 -16.44 -3.91 11.97
CA TYR A 117 -15.08 -3.66 12.43
C TYR A 117 -14.93 -2.22 12.94
N GLN A 118 -14.33 -2.08 14.13
CA GLN A 118 -13.94 -0.79 14.69
C GLN A 118 -12.55 -0.94 15.34
N PRO A 119 -11.51 -0.35 14.75
CA PRO A 119 -10.15 -0.46 15.28
C PRO A 119 -9.99 0.36 16.57
N ALA A 120 -9.13 -0.14 17.47
CA ALA A 120 -8.79 0.57 18.69
C ALA A 120 -8.21 1.95 18.41
N GLY A 121 -8.55 2.95 19.24
CA GLY A 121 -8.05 4.32 19.10
C GLY A 121 -8.78 5.19 18.07
N TYR A 122 -9.76 4.66 17.34
CA TYR A 122 -10.63 5.47 16.49
C TYR A 122 -11.93 5.82 17.24
N ASP A 123 -12.07 7.10 17.63
CA ASP A 123 -13.25 7.63 18.30
C ASP A 123 -14.32 8.06 17.28
N VAL A 124 -15.05 7.07 16.76
CA VAL A 124 -16.15 7.26 15.82
C VAL A 124 -17.38 6.45 16.23
N GLY A 125 -18.58 6.96 15.95
CA GLY A 125 -19.85 6.32 16.32
C GLY A 125 -20.35 5.24 15.35
N HIS A 126 -19.51 4.74 14.43
CA HIS A 126 -19.89 3.75 13.42
C HIS A 126 -18.71 2.84 13.04
N PRO A 127 -18.97 1.63 12.51
CA PRO A 127 -17.93 0.74 11.99
C PRO A 127 -17.11 1.39 10.88
N ILE A 128 -15.78 1.21 10.94
CA ILE A 128 -14.85 1.71 9.93
C ILE A 128 -13.69 0.72 9.74
N ILE A 129 -13.24 0.57 8.50
CA ILE A 129 -11.89 0.07 8.21
C ILE A 129 -11.09 1.26 7.68
N PRO A 130 -10.09 1.77 8.43
CA PRO A 130 -9.32 2.93 8.01
C PRO A 130 -8.61 2.69 6.69
N HIS A 131 -8.49 3.74 5.86
CA HIS A 131 -7.94 3.62 4.51
C HIS A 131 -6.57 2.92 4.45
N GLY A 132 -5.59 3.38 5.23
CA GLY A 132 -4.27 2.75 5.22
C GLY A 132 -4.27 1.30 5.69
N MET A 133 -5.22 0.89 6.55
CA MET A 133 -5.43 -0.51 6.88
C MET A 133 -6.01 -1.28 5.69
N SER A 134 -7.07 -0.77 5.04
CA SER A 134 -7.66 -1.44 3.88
C SER A 134 -6.68 -1.54 2.71
N VAL A 135 -5.80 -0.56 2.50
CA VAL A 135 -4.72 -0.63 1.51
C VAL A 135 -3.72 -1.71 1.89
N MET A 136 -3.19 -1.67 3.12
CA MET A 136 -2.11 -2.56 3.55
C MET A 136 -2.54 -4.03 3.64
N LEU A 137 -3.79 -4.31 3.99
CA LEU A 137 -4.31 -5.68 4.03
C LEU A 137 -4.36 -6.36 2.65
N ASN A 138 -4.32 -5.60 1.55
CA ASN A 138 -4.28 -6.14 0.19
C ASN A 138 -2.85 -6.19 -0.38
N ALA A 139 -1.96 -5.32 0.09
CA ALA A 139 -0.70 -5.05 -0.58
C ALA A 139 0.24 -6.28 -0.68
N PRO A 140 0.44 -7.12 0.36
CA PRO A 140 1.30 -8.30 0.25
C PRO A 140 0.86 -9.26 -0.87
N ALA A 141 -0.45 -9.50 -1.01
CA ALA A 141 -1.00 -10.34 -2.09
C ALA A 141 -0.74 -9.72 -3.46
N VAL A 142 -0.97 -8.41 -3.59
CA VAL A 142 -0.69 -7.69 -4.84
C VAL A 142 0.78 -7.76 -5.22
N PHE A 143 1.69 -7.45 -4.30
CA PHE A 143 3.12 -7.36 -4.63
C PHE A 143 3.74 -8.72 -4.95
N ARG A 144 3.19 -9.81 -4.42
CA ARG A 144 3.53 -11.17 -4.88
C ARG A 144 3.15 -11.39 -6.34
N TRP A 145 2.02 -10.88 -6.78
CA TRP A 145 1.50 -11.07 -8.13
C TRP A 145 2.07 -10.08 -9.15
N THR A 146 2.36 -8.82 -8.76
CA THR A 146 2.92 -7.79 -9.64
C THR A 146 4.43 -7.90 -9.84
N SER A 147 5.15 -8.66 -9.00
CA SER A 147 6.61 -8.70 -9.05
C SER A 147 7.16 -9.17 -10.38
N SER A 148 6.47 -10.09 -11.06
CA SER A 148 6.87 -10.59 -12.38
C SER A 148 6.91 -9.51 -13.47
N ALA A 149 6.21 -8.39 -13.30
CA ALA A 149 6.25 -7.27 -14.24
C ALA A 149 7.55 -6.47 -14.14
N ASN A 150 8.11 -6.34 -12.94
CA ASN A 150 9.41 -5.70 -12.71
C ASN A 150 10.04 -6.17 -11.38
N PRO A 151 10.76 -7.31 -11.38
CA PRO A 151 11.36 -7.86 -10.18
C PRO A 151 12.38 -6.92 -9.53
N GLU A 152 13.19 -6.21 -10.33
CA GLU A 152 14.22 -5.29 -9.84
C GLU A 152 13.63 -4.18 -8.97
N ARG A 153 12.50 -3.59 -9.39
CA ARG A 153 11.81 -2.56 -8.59
C ARG A 153 11.17 -3.10 -7.32
N HIS A 154 10.68 -4.33 -7.34
CA HIS A 154 10.16 -4.98 -6.13
C HIS A 154 11.29 -5.30 -5.14
N LEU A 155 12.44 -5.78 -5.62
CA LEU A 155 13.64 -5.99 -4.79
C LEU A 155 14.22 -4.67 -4.27
N LEU A 156 14.18 -3.59 -5.06
CA LEU A 156 14.54 -2.26 -4.60
C LEU A 156 13.63 -1.83 -3.45
N ALA A 157 12.31 -1.91 -3.61
CA ALA A 157 11.36 -1.58 -2.55
C ALA A 157 11.59 -2.44 -1.30
N ALA A 158 11.82 -3.75 -1.47
CA ALA A 158 12.09 -4.67 -0.37
C ALA A 158 13.34 -4.25 0.42
N ARG A 159 14.43 -3.94 -0.28
CA ARG A 159 15.68 -3.43 0.32
C ARG A 159 15.45 -2.14 1.10
N LEU A 160 14.71 -1.19 0.52
CA LEU A 160 14.44 0.11 1.15
C LEU A 160 13.57 -0.01 2.40
N ILE A 161 12.75 -1.06 2.50
CA ILE A 161 11.98 -1.35 3.72
C ILE A 161 12.73 -2.27 4.71
N GLY A 162 14.01 -2.55 4.45
CA GLY A 162 14.90 -3.24 5.39
C GLY A 162 15.09 -4.74 5.15
N ALA A 163 14.60 -5.29 4.03
CA ALA A 163 14.85 -6.69 3.66
C ALA A 163 16.29 -6.89 3.17
N ASP A 164 16.89 -8.02 3.53
CA ASP A 164 18.09 -8.51 2.83
C ASP A 164 17.69 -9.11 1.48
N VAL A 165 18.31 -8.60 0.42
CA VAL A 165 18.05 -9.00 -0.97
C VAL A 165 19.33 -9.49 -1.66
N GLU A 166 20.42 -9.68 -0.92
CA GLU A 166 21.66 -10.20 -1.47
C GLU A 166 21.44 -11.61 -2.06
N GLY A 167 21.84 -11.80 -3.32
CA GLY A 167 21.68 -13.07 -4.03
C GLY A 167 20.22 -13.46 -4.34
N ALA A 168 19.24 -12.58 -4.12
CA ALA A 168 17.84 -12.86 -4.41
C ALA A 168 17.62 -13.08 -5.92
N ALA A 169 16.93 -14.17 -6.26
CA ALA A 169 16.48 -14.42 -7.63
C ALA A 169 15.30 -13.48 -7.97
N PRO A 170 15.14 -13.06 -9.24
CA PRO A 170 14.00 -12.24 -9.66
C PRO A 170 12.64 -12.83 -9.27
N GLU A 171 12.50 -14.15 -9.30
CA GLU A 171 11.26 -14.86 -8.98
C GLU A 171 10.86 -14.74 -7.50
N ASP A 172 11.84 -14.52 -6.61
CA ASP A 172 11.60 -14.33 -5.17
C ASP A 172 11.17 -12.90 -4.80
N ALA A 173 11.27 -11.94 -5.73
CA ALA A 173 11.09 -10.51 -5.45
C ALA A 173 9.77 -10.18 -4.76
N GLY A 174 8.67 -10.77 -5.24
CA GLY A 174 7.33 -10.53 -4.69
C GLY A 174 7.17 -11.11 -3.28
N ARG A 175 7.73 -12.30 -3.04
CA ARG A 175 7.71 -12.95 -1.72
C ARG A 175 8.53 -12.15 -0.72
N ILE A 176 9.76 -11.77 -1.07
CA ILE A 176 10.66 -11.01 -0.18
C ILE A 176 10.03 -9.67 0.21
N LEU A 177 9.48 -8.92 -0.75
CA LEU A 177 8.80 -7.64 -0.48
C LEU A 177 7.58 -7.84 0.43
N ALA A 178 6.72 -8.82 0.13
CA ALA A 178 5.54 -9.11 0.92
C ALA A 178 5.88 -9.55 2.35
N ASP A 179 6.89 -10.40 2.52
CA ASP A 179 7.31 -10.89 3.84
C ASP A 179 7.87 -9.75 4.70
N ALA A 180 8.66 -8.84 4.12
CA ALA A 180 9.16 -7.65 4.81
C ALA A 180 8.02 -6.70 5.23
N MET A 181 7.00 -6.51 4.39
CA MET A 181 5.79 -5.77 4.78
C MET A 181 5.04 -6.45 5.93
N ILE A 182 4.88 -7.77 5.88
CA ILE A 182 4.19 -8.54 6.92
C ILE A 182 4.93 -8.43 8.27
N VAL A 183 6.26 -8.38 8.27
CA VAL A 183 7.04 -8.13 9.50
C VAL A 183 6.63 -6.79 10.13
N LEU A 184 6.61 -5.71 9.35
CA LEU A 184 6.19 -4.39 9.82
C LEU A 184 4.72 -4.40 10.29
N MET A 185 3.83 -5.05 9.55
CA MET A 185 2.41 -5.19 9.92
C MET A 185 2.26 -5.85 11.30
N ARG A 186 3.00 -6.94 11.55
CA ARG A 186 2.95 -7.65 12.84
C ARG A 186 3.50 -6.80 13.99
N GLN A 187 4.61 -6.09 13.76
CA GLN A 187 5.24 -5.23 14.78
C GLN A 187 4.35 -4.04 15.18
N THR A 188 3.49 -3.57 14.27
CA THR A 188 2.63 -2.39 14.48
C THR A 188 1.19 -2.75 14.86
N GLY A 189 0.89 -4.05 15.02
CA GLY A 189 -0.43 -4.53 15.45
C GLY A 189 -1.50 -4.54 14.35
N MET A 190 -1.11 -4.52 13.06
CA MET A 190 -2.06 -4.66 11.96
C MET A 190 -2.74 -6.04 11.97
N PRO A 191 -4.01 -6.13 11.52
CA PRO A 191 -4.70 -7.41 11.41
C PRO A 191 -4.09 -8.34 10.37
N SER A 192 -4.26 -9.66 10.56
CA SER A 192 -3.79 -10.70 9.63
C SER A 192 -4.76 -10.89 8.46
N GLY A 193 -4.73 -9.96 7.51
CA GLY A 193 -5.56 -10.03 6.30
C GLY A 193 -7.03 -9.67 6.51
N LEU A 194 -7.82 -9.81 5.44
CA LEU A 194 -9.21 -9.34 5.37
C LEU A 194 -10.15 -10.11 6.31
N ALA A 195 -9.87 -11.38 6.61
CA ALA A 195 -10.66 -12.16 7.56
C ALA A 195 -10.66 -11.53 8.97
N ALA A 196 -9.55 -10.93 9.38
CA ALA A 196 -9.40 -10.31 10.69
C ALA A 196 -10.16 -8.98 10.83
N VAL A 197 -10.68 -8.43 9.73
CA VAL A 197 -11.57 -7.25 9.72
C VAL A 197 -13.00 -7.61 9.30
N GLY A 198 -13.33 -8.91 9.32
CA GLY A 198 -14.69 -9.41 9.18
C GLY A 198 -15.17 -9.64 7.75
N PHE A 199 -14.26 -9.83 6.78
CA PHE A 199 -14.62 -10.37 5.46
C PHE A 199 -14.51 -11.89 5.41
N GLU A 200 -15.26 -12.51 4.51
CA GLU A 200 -15.26 -13.95 4.23
C GLU A 200 -15.05 -14.21 2.74
N GLY A 201 -14.80 -15.47 2.36
CA GLY A 201 -14.60 -15.84 0.95
C GLY A 201 -15.80 -15.49 0.05
N ASP A 202 -17.01 -15.57 0.61
CA ASP A 202 -18.25 -15.24 -0.10
C ASP A 202 -18.40 -13.73 -0.39
N ASP A 203 -17.60 -12.88 0.26
CA ASP A 203 -17.59 -11.43 0.01
C ASP A 203 -16.74 -11.07 -1.23
N ILE A 204 -15.85 -11.97 -1.71
CA ILE A 204 -14.91 -11.71 -2.81
C ILE A 204 -15.60 -11.20 -4.09
N PRO A 205 -16.72 -11.77 -4.57
CA PRO A 205 -17.39 -11.25 -5.76
C PRO A 205 -17.81 -9.79 -5.63
N ALA A 206 -18.29 -9.37 -4.44
CA ALA A 206 -18.65 -7.98 -4.17
C ALA A 206 -17.41 -7.08 -4.11
N LEU A 207 -16.33 -7.55 -3.49
CA LEU A 207 -15.05 -6.82 -3.42
C LEU A 207 -14.45 -6.59 -4.82
N VAL A 208 -14.51 -7.60 -5.71
CA VAL A 208 -14.11 -7.48 -7.12
C VAL A 208 -14.98 -6.44 -7.82
N ALA A 209 -16.31 -6.55 -7.71
CA ALA A 209 -17.25 -5.63 -8.34
C ALA A 209 -17.04 -4.17 -7.92
N GLY A 210 -16.68 -3.92 -6.65
CA GLY A 210 -16.36 -2.57 -6.17
C GLY A 210 -14.96 -2.06 -6.56
N THR A 211 -14.04 -2.95 -6.94
CA THR A 211 -12.69 -2.60 -7.40
C THR A 211 -12.67 -2.20 -8.88
N ILE A 212 -13.46 -2.86 -9.74
CA ILE A 212 -13.48 -2.64 -11.20
C ILE A 212 -13.64 -1.15 -11.58
N PRO A 213 -14.56 -0.37 -10.97
CA PRO A 213 -14.76 1.04 -11.32
C PRO A 213 -13.59 1.96 -10.96
N GLN A 214 -12.62 1.51 -10.14
CA GLN A 214 -11.49 2.31 -9.64
C GLN A 214 -10.39 2.50 -10.71
N HIS A 215 -10.76 2.74 -11.96
CA HIS A 215 -9.88 2.81 -13.13
C HIS A 215 -8.73 3.80 -13.00
N ARG A 216 -8.89 4.86 -12.19
CA ARG A 216 -7.83 5.85 -11.97
C ARG A 216 -6.56 5.21 -11.42
N VAL A 217 -6.72 4.22 -10.53
CA VAL A 217 -5.61 3.52 -9.86
C VAL A 217 -5.38 2.13 -10.46
N THR A 218 -6.42 1.37 -10.82
CA THR A 218 -6.22 0.01 -11.36
C THR A 218 -5.46 -0.01 -12.69
N LYS A 219 -5.63 1.02 -13.54
CA LYS A 219 -4.87 1.18 -14.80
C LYS A 219 -3.40 1.54 -14.62
N LEU A 220 -2.97 1.90 -13.41
CA LEU A 220 -1.56 2.15 -13.07
C LEU A 220 -0.82 0.88 -12.63
N SER A 221 -1.52 -0.25 -12.51
CA SER A 221 -0.85 -1.52 -12.23
C SER A 221 0.18 -1.84 -13.33
N PRO A 222 1.40 -2.27 -12.97
CA PRO A 222 2.39 -2.69 -13.96
C PRO A 222 1.96 -3.95 -14.74
N ARG A 223 0.95 -4.66 -14.23
CA ARG A 223 0.30 -5.80 -14.88
C ARG A 223 -1.22 -5.59 -14.89
N PRO A 224 -1.89 -5.63 -16.05
CA PRO A 224 -3.35 -5.55 -16.11
C PRO A 224 -3.99 -6.68 -15.32
N ALA A 225 -4.98 -6.37 -14.47
CA ALA A 225 -5.70 -7.36 -13.68
C ALA A 225 -7.10 -7.61 -14.27
N SER A 226 -7.42 -8.88 -14.51
CA SER A 226 -8.78 -9.33 -14.81
C SER A 226 -9.63 -9.47 -13.53
N GLU A 227 -10.93 -9.73 -13.66
CA GLU A 227 -11.78 -10.06 -12.51
C GLU A 227 -11.30 -11.33 -11.78
N GLU A 228 -10.81 -12.32 -12.54
CA GLU A 228 -10.24 -13.55 -11.98
C GLU A 228 -8.97 -13.27 -11.21
N ASP A 229 -8.08 -12.42 -11.74
CA ASP A 229 -6.88 -11.99 -11.01
C ASP A 229 -7.26 -11.27 -9.71
N LEU A 230 -8.22 -10.34 -9.75
CA LEU A 230 -8.68 -9.62 -8.55
C LEU A 230 -9.27 -10.57 -7.52
N ALA A 231 -10.06 -11.56 -7.94
CA ALA A 231 -10.60 -12.58 -7.05
C ALA A 231 -9.49 -13.39 -6.36
N GLY A 232 -8.47 -13.81 -7.12
CA GLY A 232 -7.27 -14.46 -6.59
C GLY A 232 -6.52 -13.60 -5.58
N LEU A 233 -6.34 -12.31 -5.89
CA LEU A 233 -5.69 -11.35 -5.00
C LEU A 233 -6.44 -11.17 -3.67
N PHE A 234 -7.78 -11.09 -3.70
CA PHE A 234 -8.58 -11.04 -2.47
C PHE A 234 -8.49 -12.34 -1.68
N ALA A 235 -8.53 -13.49 -2.35
CA ALA A 235 -8.37 -14.79 -1.70
C ALA A 235 -7.02 -14.91 -0.97
N ASP A 236 -5.93 -14.50 -1.64
CA ASP A 236 -4.57 -14.49 -1.06
C ASP A 236 -4.42 -13.45 0.07
N ALA A 237 -5.27 -12.42 0.10
CA ALA A 237 -5.30 -11.39 1.14
C ALA A 237 -6.15 -11.76 2.36
N MET A 238 -6.84 -12.91 2.37
CA MET A 238 -7.73 -13.29 3.48
C MET A 238 -6.98 -13.52 4.79
N ARG A 239 -5.79 -14.12 4.76
CA ARG A 239 -4.96 -14.39 5.94
C ARG A 239 -3.48 -14.51 5.56
N TYR A 240 -2.60 -13.90 6.34
CA TYR A 240 -1.14 -13.94 6.11
C TYR A 240 -0.37 -14.74 7.15
N TRP A 241 -0.82 -14.68 8.41
CA TRP A 241 -0.28 -15.44 9.54
C TRP A 241 -1.40 -15.93 10.48
#